data_AF-A0A359EIB5-F1
#
_entry.id   AF-A0A359EIB5-F1
#
_cell.length_a   1.000
_cell.length_b   1.000
_cell.length_c   1.000
_cell.angle_alpha   90.00
_cell.angle_beta   90.00
_cell.angle_gamma   90.00
#
_symmetry.space_group_name_H-M   'P 1'
#
loop_
_entity.id
_entity.type
_entity.pdbx_description
1 polymer ?
#
loop_
_entity_poly.entity_id
_entity_poly.type
_entity_poly.pdbx_seq_one_letter_code
_entity_poly.pdbx_strand_id
1 'polypeptide(L)'
;MKKVWMFLFLLVFGLAFLASCQPADDIVSATSTPESTATQLATQTPTLIPSKTPEPTLDPTPKPSATSSDFPPVTAVPTPAAIGESWWNDRVFYEIFVRSFADSDGDGIGD
;
A
#
# COMPACT_ATOMS: atom_id res chain seq x y z
N MET A 1 -22.51 -50.16 -23.00
CA MET A 1 -21.18 -49.88 -22.39
C MET A 1 -21.07 -48.45 -21.86
N LYS A 2 -21.19 -47.42 -22.71
CA LYS A 2 -21.04 -45.99 -22.31
C LYS A 2 -22.03 -45.50 -21.24
N LYS A 3 -23.29 -45.96 -21.31
CA LYS A 3 -24.36 -45.58 -20.37
C LYS A 3 -24.15 -46.19 -18.98
N VAL A 4 -23.66 -47.42 -18.89
CA VAL A 4 -23.34 -48.09 -17.62
C VAL A 4 -22.17 -47.39 -16.92
N TRP A 5 -21.17 -46.96 -17.68
CA TRP A 5 -20.03 -46.20 -17.14
C TRP A 5 -20.44 -44.80 -16.66
N MET A 6 -21.38 -44.14 -17.34
CA MET A 6 -21.92 -42.85 -16.91
C MET A 6 -22.76 -42.96 -15.63
N PHE A 7 -23.54 -44.03 -15.48
CA PHE A 7 -24.28 -44.30 -14.24
C PHE A 7 -23.33 -44.64 -13.08
N LEU A 8 -22.27 -45.42 -13.33
CA LEU A 8 -21.27 -45.74 -12.31
C LEU A 8 -20.48 -44.49 -11.90
N PHE A 9 -20.19 -43.58 -12.83
CA PHE A 9 -19.54 -42.30 -12.56
C PHE A 9 -20.42 -41.36 -11.74
N LEU A 10 -21.72 -41.23 -12.07
CA LEU A 10 -22.67 -40.43 -11.30
C LEU A 10 -22.93 -41.00 -9.90
N LEU A 11 -22.94 -42.33 -9.76
CA LEU A 11 -23.12 -42.99 -8.47
C LEU A 11 -21.91 -42.79 -7.56
N VAL A 12 -20.68 -42.91 -8.09
CA VAL A 12 -19.44 -42.69 -7.32
C VAL A 12 -19.25 -41.21 -6.97
N PHE A 13 -19.52 -40.27 -7.89
CA PHE A 13 -19.37 -38.84 -7.64
C PHE A 13 -20.51 -38.28 -6.76
N GLY A 14 -21.72 -38.84 -6.88
CA GLY A 14 -22.86 -38.49 -6.02
C GLY A 14 -22.70 -38.97 -4.58
N LEU A 15 -22.20 -40.21 -4.36
CA LEU A 15 -21.90 -40.71 -3.02
C LEU A 15 -20.76 -39.94 -2.32
N ALA A 16 -19.80 -39.42 -3.08
CA ALA A 16 -18.76 -38.55 -2.53
C ALA A 16 -19.30 -37.18 -2.07
N PHE A 17 -20.35 -36.66 -2.70
CA PHE A 17 -20.93 -35.36 -2.36
C PHE A 17 -21.81 -35.41 -1.11
N LEU A 18 -22.48 -36.53 -0.83
CA LEU A 18 -23.27 -36.70 0.40
C LEU A 18 -22.40 -36.90 1.66
N ALA A 19 -21.12 -37.26 1.53
CA ALA A 19 -20.20 -37.44 2.66
C ALA A 19 -19.57 -36.13 3.18
N SER A 20 -19.83 -34.97 2.55
CA SER A 20 -19.27 -33.67 2.97
C SER A 20 -20.09 -32.93 4.02
N CYS A 21 -21.16 -33.55 4.54
CA CYS A 21 -21.85 -33.06 5.73
C CYS A 21 -21.11 -33.60 6.96
N GLN A 22 -19.97 -32.99 7.31
CA GLN A 22 -19.51 -33.09 8.70
C GLN A 22 -20.50 -32.30 9.56
N PRO A 23 -21.06 -32.87 10.64
CA PRO A 23 -21.66 -32.05 11.67
C PRO A 23 -20.57 -31.13 12.20
N ALA A 24 -20.86 -29.84 12.27
CA ALA A 24 -20.01 -28.90 12.99
C ALA A 24 -19.96 -29.39 14.44
N ASP A 25 -18.82 -29.90 14.87
CA ASP A 25 -18.58 -30.08 16.30
C ASP A 25 -18.72 -28.70 16.93
N ASP A 26 -19.74 -28.56 17.79
CA ASP A 26 -20.01 -27.39 18.60
C ASP A 26 -18.76 -27.03 19.40
N ILE A 27 -17.92 -26.14 18.85
CA ILE A 27 -16.97 -25.40 19.68
C ILE A 27 -17.84 -24.50 20.55
N VAL A 28 -17.95 -24.90 21.82
CA VAL A 28 -18.40 -24.06 22.93
C VAL A 28 -17.50 -22.83 22.98
N SER A 29 -17.81 -21.82 22.15
CA SER A 29 -17.32 -20.48 22.35
C SER A 29 -18.15 -19.88 23.45
N ALA A 30 -17.49 -19.70 24.59
CA ALA A 30 -18.03 -19.06 25.77
C ALA A 30 -18.89 -17.85 25.40
N THR A 31 -20.11 -17.83 25.92
CA THR A 31 -20.91 -16.62 26.07
C THR A 31 -20.14 -15.64 26.95
N SER A 32 -19.31 -14.80 26.35
CA SER A 32 -19.08 -13.47 26.88
C SER A 32 -20.04 -12.54 26.16
N THR A 33 -21.16 -12.26 26.81
CA THR A 33 -21.90 -11.03 26.59
C THR A 33 -20.88 -9.90 26.49
N PRO A 34 -20.72 -9.18 25.36
CA PRO A 34 -20.05 -7.90 25.41
C PRO A 34 -21.02 -7.01 26.18
N GLU A 35 -20.85 -6.95 27.49
CA GLU A 35 -21.34 -5.86 28.30
C GLU A 35 -20.76 -4.61 27.64
N SER A 36 -21.62 -3.89 26.92
CA SER A 36 -21.33 -2.60 26.32
C SER A 36 -21.08 -1.63 27.47
N THR A 37 -19.89 -1.76 28.07
CA THR A 37 -19.27 -0.69 28.83
C THR A 37 -18.97 0.34 27.78
N ALA A 38 -19.86 1.33 27.68
CA ALA A 38 -19.64 2.53 26.90
C ALA A 38 -18.21 2.99 27.12
N THR A 39 -17.36 2.84 26.11
CA THR A 39 -16.03 3.44 26.10
C THR A 39 -16.29 4.93 26.21
N GLN A 40 -16.10 5.44 27.41
CA GLN A 40 -16.09 6.86 27.69
C GLN A 40 -15.16 7.49 26.68
N LEU A 41 -15.71 8.36 25.83
CA LEU A 41 -14.96 9.23 24.96
C LEU A 41 -14.09 10.09 25.87
N ALA A 42 -12.89 9.59 26.17
CA ALA A 42 -11.86 10.40 26.75
C ALA A 42 -11.60 11.47 25.70
N THR A 43 -12.12 12.67 25.95
CA THR A 43 -11.59 13.91 25.40
C THR A 43 -10.15 14.01 25.87
N GLN A 44 -9.28 13.18 25.30
CA GLN A 44 -7.86 13.44 25.30
C GLN A 44 -7.75 14.61 24.35
N THR A 45 -7.86 15.82 24.89
CA THR A 45 -7.20 16.96 24.28
C THR A 45 -5.79 16.47 24.03
N PRO A 46 -5.35 16.26 22.78
CA PRO A 46 -3.96 15.93 22.56
C PRO A 46 -3.21 17.09 23.20
N THR A 47 -2.47 16.81 24.27
CA THR A 47 -1.45 17.73 24.73
C THR A 47 -0.56 17.86 23.51
N LEU A 48 -0.71 18.96 22.78
CA LEU A 48 0.22 19.38 21.75
C LEU A 48 1.52 19.59 22.50
N ILE A 49 2.27 18.50 22.71
CA ILE A 49 3.70 18.61 22.91
C ILE A 49 4.10 19.46 21.69
N PRO A 50 4.72 20.64 21.89
CA PRO A 50 5.34 21.29 20.77
C PRO A 50 6.39 20.31 20.31
N SER A 51 6.02 19.48 19.33
CA SER A 51 6.94 18.97 18.36
C SER A 51 7.64 20.24 17.95
N LYS A 52 8.92 20.34 18.30
CA LYS A 52 9.80 21.24 17.58
C LYS A 52 9.58 20.78 16.14
N THR A 53 8.66 21.42 15.44
CA THR A 53 8.64 21.43 13.98
C THR A 53 10.11 21.65 13.69
N PRO A 54 10.84 20.67 13.12
CA PRO A 54 12.12 21.01 12.58
C PRO A 54 11.75 22.11 11.61
N GLU A 55 12.05 23.36 11.99
CA GLU A 55 12.13 24.44 11.04
C GLU A 55 12.90 23.81 9.90
N PRO A 56 12.32 23.75 8.68
CA PRO A 56 13.04 23.16 7.57
C PRO A 56 14.35 23.92 7.57
N THR A 57 15.42 23.27 8.03
CA THR A 57 16.75 23.83 7.93
C THR A 57 16.89 23.89 6.44
N LEU A 58 16.69 25.09 5.89
CA LEU A 58 17.05 25.42 4.54
C LEU A 58 18.58 25.36 4.57
N ASP A 59 19.12 24.14 4.68
CA ASP A 59 20.50 23.89 4.36
C ASP A 59 20.62 24.48 2.97
N PRO A 60 21.44 25.53 2.80
CA PRO A 60 21.59 26.13 1.49
C PRO A 60 22.04 24.99 0.60
N THR A 61 21.17 24.61 -0.34
CA THR A 61 21.50 23.65 -1.39
C THR A 61 22.91 23.99 -1.83
N PRO A 62 23.89 23.07 -1.75
CA PRO A 62 25.26 23.42 -2.10
C PRO A 62 25.23 23.96 -3.52
N LYS A 63 25.37 25.28 -3.65
CA LYS A 63 25.45 25.93 -4.95
C LYS A 63 26.67 25.30 -5.60
N PRO A 64 26.54 24.60 -6.75
CA PRO A 64 27.69 23.95 -7.35
C PRO A 64 28.75 25.03 -7.55
N SER A 65 29.84 24.90 -6.80
CA SER A 65 31.00 25.76 -6.92
C SER A 65 31.57 25.47 -8.29
N ALA A 66 31.48 26.44 -9.19
CA ALA A 66 32.01 26.29 -10.55
C ALA A 66 33.53 26.27 -10.46
N THR A 67 34.09 25.07 -10.28
CA THR A 67 35.50 24.79 -10.53
C THR A 67 35.76 25.09 -12.00
N SER A 68 36.49 26.17 -12.28
CA SER A 68 36.95 26.50 -13.63
C SER A 68 37.82 25.35 -14.14
N SER A 69 37.23 24.57 -15.04
CA SER A 69 37.79 23.37 -15.64
C SER A 69 38.77 23.77 -16.75
N ASP A 70 40.06 23.83 -16.44
CA ASP A 70 41.14 24.15 -17.40
C ASP A 70 41.48 22.94 -18.29
N PHE A 71 40.49 22.45 -19.04
CA PHE A 71 40.65 21.33 -19.95
C PHE A 71 40.99 21.82 -21.37
N PRO A 72 41.86 21.10 -22.11
CA PRO A 72 42.20 21.47 -23.47
C PRO A 72 40.94 21.47 -24.36
N PRO A 73 40.90 22.29 -25.43
CA PRO A 73 39.74 22.35 -26.31
C PRO A 73 39.49 20.97 -26.92
N VAL A 74 38.41 20.33 -26.47
CA VAL A 74 37.95 19.07 -27.03
C VAL A 74 37.43 19.37 -28.44
N THR A 75 38.05 18.76 -29.45
CA THR A 75 37.53 18.75 -30.83
C THR A 75 36.07 18.33 -30.80
N ALA A 76 35.16 19.19 -31.26
CA ALA A 76 33.72 18.95 -31.16
C ALA A 76 33.32 17.67 -31.90
N VAL A 77 33.09 16.60 -31.15
CA VAL A 77 32.33 15.44 -31.61
C VAL A 77 30.90 15.95 -31.88
N PRO A 78 30.25 15.60 -33.01
CA PRO A 78 28.88 16.02 -33.25
C PRO A 78 28.02 15.61 -32.05
N THR A 79 27.50 16.60 -31.33
CA THR A 79 26.61 16.40 -30.19
C THR A 79 25.41 15.61 -30.71
N PRO A 80 25.14 14.40 -30.17
CA PRO A 80 23.89 13.71 -30.47
C PRO A 80 22.76 14.71 -30.22
N ALA A 81 21.84 14.84 -31.19
CA ALA A 81 20.72 15.77 -31.10
C ALA A 81 20.16 15.74 -29.68
N ALA A 82 20.10 16.90 -29.03
CA ALA A 82 19.72 17.02 -27.63
C ALA A 82 18.42 16.23 -27.41
N ILE A 83 18.55 15.08 -26.75
CA ILE A 83 17.40 14.32 -26.29
C ILE A 83 16.76 15.28 -25.30
N GLY A 84 15.58 15.82 -25.64
CA GLY A 84 14.90 16.79 -24.78
C GLY A 84 14.94 16.30 -23.35
N GLU A 85 15.27 17.21 -22.41
CA GLU A 85 15.51 16.86 -21.02
C GLU A 85 14.46 15.86 -20.52
N SER A 86 14.92 14.71 -20.01
CA SER A 86 13.99 13.69 -19.55
C SER A 86 13.04 14.29 -18.52
N TRP A 87 11.75 13.98 -18.63
CA TRP A 87 10.68 14.62 -17.84
C TRP A 87 10.91 14.63 -16.32
N TRP A 88 11.73 13.71 -15.82
CA TRP A 88 12.06 13.52 -14.41
C TRP A 88 13.24 14.36 -13.90
N ASN A 89 14.06 14.95 -14.77
CA ASN A 89 15.32 15.61 -14.35
C ASN A 89 15.12 16.93 -13.60
N ASP A 90 14.01 17.65 -13.82
CA ASP A 90 13.74 18.96 -13.21
C ASP A 90 12.33 19.03 -12.59
N ARG A 91 11.99 18.01 -11.78
CA ARG A 91 10.70 17.90 -11.11
C ARG A 91 10.87 17.54 -9.64
N VAL A 92 9.89 17.95 -8.84
CA VAL A 92 9.78 17.60 -7.42
C VAL A 92 8.85 16.41 -7.28
N PHE A 93 9.25 15.43 -6.47
CA PHE A 93 8.46 14.23 -6.20
C PHE A 93 7.89 14.28 -4.78
N TYR A 94 6.65 13.85 -4.64
CA TYR A 94 6.00 13.62 -3.35
C TYR A 94 5.72 12.14 -3.20
N GLU A 95 6.13 11.58 -2.07
CA GLU A 95 5.75 10.24 -1.66
C GLU A 95 4.44 10.32 -0.87
N ILE A 96 3.44 9.58 -1.32
CA ILE A 96 2.11 9.55 -0.70
C ILE A 96 1.81 8.12 -0.27
N PHE A 97 1.49 7.93 1.01
CA PHE A 97 1.00 6.66 1.52
C PHE A 97 -0.52 6.60 1.37
N VAL A 98 -0.98 6.07 0.24
CA VAL A 98 -2.38 6.14 -0.24
C VAL A 98 -3.40 5.78 0.84
N ARG A 99 -3.26 4.61 1.49
CA ARG A 99 -4.21 4.12 2.49
C ARG A 99 -4.28 4.93 3.79
N SER A 100 -3.44 5.95 3.95
CA SER A 100 -3.47 6.86 5.11
C SER A 100 -3.45 8.34 4.72
N PHE A 101 -3.68 8.66 3.44
CA PHE A 101 -3.68 10.04 2.97
C PHE A 101 -5.07 10.69 3.10
N ALA A 102 -6.07 10.12 2.44
CA ALA A 102 -7.45 10.60 2.48
C ALA A 102 -8.39 9.44 2.19
N ASP A 103 -9.50 9.36 2.92
CA ASP A 103 -10.59 8.40 2.75
C ASP A 103 -11.79 9.14 2.18
N SER A 104 -12.29 8.69 1.03
CA SER A 104 -13.33 9.35 0.26
C SER A 104 -14.74 8.82 0.54
N ASP A 105 -14.87 7.61 1.08
CA ASP A 105 -16.14 6.91 1.27
C ASP A 105 -16.46 6.55 2.73
N GLY A 106 -15.51 6.75 3.64
CA GLY A 106 -15.66 6.63 5.09
C GLY A 106 -15.42 5.22 5.63
N ASP A 107 -14.78 4.32 4.88
CA ASP A 107 -14.46 2.97 5.33
C ASP A 107 -13.23 2.89 6.27
N GLY A 108 -12.51 4.00 6.44
CA GLY A 108 -11.30 4.11 7.26
C GLY A 108 -10.00 3.74 6.54
N ILE A 109 -10.03 3.51 5.23
CA ILE A 109 -8.89 3.19 4.38
C ILE A 109 -8.81 4.22 3.26
N GLY A 110 -7.65 4.86 3.10
CA GLY A 110 -7.53 5.90 2.08
C GLY A 110 -7.61 5.39 0.64
N ASP A 111 -8.36 6.11 -0.21
CA ASP A 111 -8.67 5.83 -1.61
C ASP A 111 -8.80 7.10 -2.48
#